data_AF-A0A970QYR0-F1
#
_entry.id   AF-A0A970QYR0-F1
#
_cell.length_a   1.000
_cell.length_b   1.000
_cell.length_c   1.000
_cell.angle_alpha   90.00
_cell.angle_beta   90.00
_cell.angle_gamma   90.00
#
_symmetry.space_group_name_H-M   'P 1'
#
loop_
_entity.id
_entity.type
_entity.pdbx_description
1 polymer ?
#
loop_
_entity_poly.entity_id
_entity_poly.type
_entity_poly.pdbx_seq_one_letter_code
_entity_poly.pdbx_strand_id
1 'polypeptide(L)'
;MTDARSCQWLMDNADAPIRYRVARELLHDEAVAKKTEGMLFDLPVVAQWLKNLEPDMPRRRADYIEHGSFDSRLENAVLKAVQLGLHAGLPQVAAAVGYFVNKVKHAPNGPYRNKYKGIYGFYESFIHIITCNLLVLIQCTDNAVLDNALGSLEELYAFTSKGQYDIYLSNEEKAKLKGIPTIWKDKPFIRRSLFAAYGVFWPMIYDIVGLSVLYDQKNSEVDRKINQVISYLSTDVFHCTVADGYGIVESSEKKYHAVGWDPKYPGWLDVKGYMESDNAPKLLFFALYMSKYPSARKTGWFGDLLAYMDSYKTNNGTYLFPAHWLKEKQGYAVQGNHISFGENRKKKNWREIESTFYIQLLHRNI
;
A
#
# COMPACT_ATOMS: atom_id res chain seq x y z
N MET A 1 -20.83 -5.78 -5.93
CA MET A 1 -21.62 -6.76 -5.15
C MET A 1 -20.87 -8.08 -5.08
N THR A 2 -20.58 -8.53 -3.86
CA THR A 2 -20.01 -9.86 -3.55
C THR A 2 -20.92 -10.97 -4.09
N ASP A 3 -20.34 -11.98 -4.76
CA ASP A 3 -21.10 -13.14 -5.26
C ASP A 3 -21.14 -14.25 -4.22
N ALA A 4 -22.34 -14.52 -3.68
CA ALA A 4 -22.55 -15.52 -2.64
C ALA A 4 -22.12 -16.93 -3.08
N ARG A 5 -22.31 -17.27 -4.36
CA ARG A 5 -21.91 -18.59 -4.89
C ARG A 5 -20.39 -18.74 -4.90
N SER A 6 -19.66 -17.73 -5.38
CA SER A 6 -18.20 -17.70 -5.33
C SER A 6 -17.67 -17.73 -3.89
N CYS A 7 -18.31 -17.01 -2.97
CA CYS A 7 -17.93 -17.04 -1.56
C CYS A 7 -18.09 -18.44 -0.96
N GLN A 8 -19.22 -19.11 -1.19
CA GLN A 8 -19.41 -20.49 -0.73
C GLN A 8 -18.37 -21.43 -1.35
N TRP A 9 -18.11 -21.30 -2.65
CA TRP A 9 -17.08 -22.10 -3.31
C TRP A 9 -15.69 -21.89 -2.70
N LEU A 10 -15.32 -20.65 -2.34
CA LEU A 10 -14.08 -20.35 -1.63
C LEU A 10 -14.06 -20.97 -0.22
N MET A 11 -15.18 -20.93 0.52
CA MET A 11 -15.31 -21.57 1.82
C MET A 11 -15.06 -23.09 1.77
N ASP A 12 -15.47 -23.73 0.67
CA ASP A 12 -15.36 -25.18 0.48
C ASP A 12 -13.97 -25.62 -0.01
N ASN A 13 -13.26 -24.77 -0.77
CA ASN A 13 -12.06 -25.16 -1.51
C ASN A 13 -10.75 -24.55 -0.97
N ALA A 14 -10.80 -23.36 -0.37
CA ALA A 14 -9.61 -22.61 0.01
C ALA A 14 -8.99 -23.06 1.35
N ASP A 15 -7.74 -22.66 1.59
CA ASP A 15 -7.08 -22.86 2.88
C ASP A 15 -7.53 -21.82 3.93
N ALA A 16 -7.04 -21.97 5.16
CA ALA A 16 -7.49 -21.17 6.30
C ALA A 16 -7.41 -19.64 6.10
N PRO A 17 -6.37 -19.05 5.49
CA PRO A 17 -6.28 -17.59 5.33
C PRO A 17 -7.43 -17.02 4.50
N ILE A 18 -7.72 -17.63 3.36
CA ILE A 18 -8.80 -17.19 2.48
C ILE A 18 -10.16 -17.46 3.14
N ARG A 19 -10.39 -18.64 3.71
CA ARG A 19 -11.66 -18.95 4.40
C ARG A 19 -11.94 -18.00 5.57
N TYR A 20 -10.93 -17.71 6.37
CA TYR A 20 -11.03 -16.76 7.48
C TYR A 20 -11.43 -15.37 6.98
N ARG A 21 -10.77 -14.88 5.93
CA ARG A 21 -11.09 -13.58 5.34
C ARG A 21 -12.44 -13.56 4.65
N VAL A 22 -12.85 -14.62 3.95
CA VAL A 22 -14.19 -14.71 3.35
C VAL A 22 -15.25 -14.62 4.44
N ALA A 23 -15.13 -15.42 5.50
CA ALA A 23 -16.07 -15.38 6.63
C ALA A 23 -16.15 -13.99 7.27
N ARG A 24 -15.00 -13.38 7.58
CA ARG A 24 -14.94 -12.09 8.29
C ARG A 24 -15.29 -10.88 7.41
N GLU A 25 -14.73 -10.80 6.22
CA GLU A 25 -14.71 -9.60 5.38
C GLU A 25 -15.81 -9.57 4.32
N LEU A 26 -16.29 -10.73 3.87
CA LEU A 26 -17.25 -10.84 2.77
C LEU A 26 -18.63 -11.30 3.23
N LEU A 27 -18.68 -12.26 4.16
CA LEU A 27 -19.93 -12.85 4.66
C LEU A 27 -20.36 -12.27 6.02
N HIS A 28 -19.44 -11.64 6.75
CA HIS A 28 -19.65 -11.16 8.12
C HIS A 28 -20.16 -12.25 9.09
N ASP A 29 -19.69 -13.48 8.90
CA ASP A 29 -20.00 -14.63 9.76
C ASP A 29 -18.93 -14.75 10.87
N GLU A 30 -19.21 -14.14 12.02
CA GLU A 30 -18.30 -14.14 13.17
C GLU A 30 -18.02 -15.54 13.73
N ALA A 31 -19.02 -16.44 13.70
CA ALA A 31 -18.89 -17.78 14.24
C ALA A 31 -17.91 -18.62 13.41
N VAL A 32 -18.05 -18.56 12.08
CA VAL A 32 -17.16 -19.25 11.16
C VAL A 32 -15.78 -18.59 11.13
N ALA A 33 -15.71 -17.26 11.20
CA ALA A 33 -14.44 -16.54 11.29
C ALA A 33 -13.65 -16.99 12.52
N LYS A 34 -14.27 -17.00 13.71
CA LYS A 34 -13.62 -17.43 14.96
C LYS A 34 -13.17 -18.89 14.93
N LYS A 35 -13.96 -19.78 14.32
CA LYS A 35 -13.57 -21.18 14.13
C LYS A 35 -12.33 -21.31 13.22
N THR A 36 -12.28 -20.53 12.15
CA THR A 36 -11.17 -20.58 11.18
C THR A 36 -9.92 -19.87 11.68
N GLU A 37 -10.07 -18.89 12.57
CA GLU A 37 -8.95 -18.15 13.19
C GLU A 37 -7.95 -19.07 13.90
N GLY A 38 -8.42 -20.07 14.66
CA GLY A 38 -7.52 -21.04 15.30
C GLY A 38 -6.65 -21.77 14.27
N MET A 39 -7.26 -22.21 13.17
CA MET A 39 -6.55 -22.88 12.06
C MET A 39 -5.57 -21.97 11.34
N LEU A 40 -5.77 -20.64 11.37
CA LEU A 40 -4.88 -19.67 10.74
C LEU A 40 -3.51 -19.68 11.43
N PHE A 41 -3.48 -19.68 12.76
CA PHE A 41 -2.25 -19.63 13.54
C PHE A 41 -1.45 -20.93 13.51
N ASP A 42 -2.08 -22.06 13.17
CA ASP A 42 -1.40 -23.35 12.99
C ASP A 42 -0.59 -23.42 11.67
N LEU A 43 -0.75 -22.44 10.77
CA LEU A 43 -0.06 -22.46 9.49
C LEU A 43 1.40 -21.96 9.61
N PRO A 44 2.39 -22.70 9.10
CA PRO A 44 3.79 -22.28 9.14
C PRO A 44 4.06 -20.93 8.48
N VAL A 45 3.31 -20.60 7.41
CA VAL A 45 3.42 -19.30 6.74
C VAL A 45 2.98 -18.15 7.65
N VAL A 46 1.91 -18.34 8.44
CA VAL A 46 1.42 -17.33 9.38
C VAL A 46 2.43 -17.12 10.51
N ALA A 47 2.95 -18.22 11.09
CA ALA A 47 3.99 -18.15 12.11
C ALA A 47 5.24 -17.40 11.62
N GLN A 48 5.68 -17.67 10.39
CA GLN A 48 6.84 -16.99 9.79
C GLN A 48 6.60 -15.48 9.62
N TRP A 49 5.42 -15.08 9.12
CA TRP A 49 5.13 -13.65 8.89
C TRP A 49 4.85 -12.88 10.19
N LEU A 50 4.32 -13.53 11.22
CA LEU A 50 4.27 -12.96 12.57
C LEU A 50 5.67 -12.71 13.12
N LYS A 51 6.59 -13.68 12.98
CA LYS A 51 7.99 -13.50 13.35
C LYS A 51 8.64 -12.34 12.60
N ASN A 52 8.34 -12.17 11.31
CA ASN A 52 8.88 -11.07 10.50
C ASN A 52 8.36 -9.68 10.92
N LEU A 53 7.23 -9.60 11.64
CA LEU A 53 6.74 -8.34 12.21
C LEU A 53 7.53 -7.92 13.44
N GLU A 54 8.19 -8.86 14.12
CA GLU A 54 9.02 -8.57 15.28
C GLU A 54 10.43 -8.16 14.83
N PRO A 55 10.92 -6.99 15.27
CA PRO A 55 12.27 -6.58 14.91
C PRO A 55 13.32 -7.39 15.68
N ASP A 56 14.34 -7.89 14.98
CA ASP A 56 15.51 -8.52 15.61
C ASP A 56 16.27 -7.50 16.49
N MET A 57 16.50 -7.86 17.76
CA MET A 57 17.21 -7.03 18.75
C MET A 57 18.44 -7.80 19.29
N PRO A 58 19.60 -7.14 19.57
CA PRO A 58 19.86 -5.70 19.52
C PRO A 58 20.22 -5.19 18.11
N ARG A 59 19.94 -3.89 17.88
CA ARG A 59 20.05 -3.28 16.55
C ARG A 59 21.50 -3.07 16.10
N ARG A 60 21.72 -3.26 14.80
CA ARG A 60 22.82 -2.61 14.08
C ARG A 60 22.36 -1.18 13.72
N ARG A 61 23.12 -0.16 14.15
CA ARG A 61 22.75 1.28 14.09
C ARG A 61 22.37 1.86 12.71
N ALA A 62 22.47 1.10 11.62
CA ALA A 62 22.28 1.59 10.26
C ALA A 62 21.07 0.99 9.51
N ASP A 63 20.36 0.01 10.09
CA ASP A 63 19.28 -0.69 9.38
C ASP A 63 17.91 -0.14 9.79
N TYR A 64 17.28 0.62 8.91
CA TYR A 64 15.87 0.99 9.05
C TYR A 64 15.00 -0.24 8.80
N ILE A 65 14.39 -0.76 9.85
CA ILE A 65 13.59 -1.98 9.84
C ILE A 65 12.21 -1.78 9.20
N GLU A 66 11.84 -0.54 8.88
CA GLU A 66 10.54 -0.24 8.30
C GLU A 66 10.50 -0.37 6.77
N HIS A 67 11.61 -0.01 6.11
CA HIS A 67 11.70 0.11 4.66
C HIS A 67 12.86 -0.71 4.08
N GLY A 68 12.60 -1.45 3.01
CA GLY A 68 13.55 -2.26 2.26
C GLY A 68 12.89 -3.48 1.61
N SER A 69 13.66 -4.22 0.82
CA SER A 69 13.17 -5.36 0.04
C SER A 69 13.13 -6.71 0.79
N PHE A 70 13.51 -6.74 2.07
CA PHE A 70 13.53 -7.98 2.87
C PHE A 70 12.18 -8.22 3.55
N ASP A 71 11.82 -9.49 3.75
CA ASP A 71 10.54 -9.90 4.32
C ASP A 71 10.34 -9.40 5.75
N SER A 72 11.43 -9.22 6.50
CA SER A 72 11.44 -8.67 7.87
C SER A 72 11.30 -7.14 7.94
N ARG A 73 11.21 -6.46 6.78
CA ARG A 73 10.93 -5.02 6.77
C ARG A 73 9.44 -4.82 7.02
N LEU A 74 9.10 -3.84 7.86
CA LEU A 74 7.71 -3.55 8.25
C LEU A 74 6.79 -3.44 7.02
N GLU A 75 7.23 -2.77 5.96
CA GLU A 75 6.42 -2.64 4.74
C GLU A 75 6.03 -3.96 4.10
N ASN A 76 6.91 -4.97 4.11
CA ASN A 76 6.60 -6.26 3.52
C ASN A 76 5.85 -7.13 4.53
N ALA A 77 6.30 -7.14 5.79
CA ALA A 77 5.72 -7.94 6.85
C ALA A 77 4.26 -7.58 7.13
N VAL A 78 3.94 -6.29 7.25
CA VAL A 78 2.57 -5.81 7.49
C VAL A 78 1.67 -6.13 6.31
N LEU A 79 2.11 -5.78 5.08
CA LEU A 79 1.29 -6.00 3.89
C LEU A 79 0.96 -7.48 3.71
N LYS A 80 1.93 -8.35 3.94
CA LYS A 80 1.70 -9.80 3.89
C LYS A 80 0.83 -10.31 5.02
N ALA A 81 1.03 -9.83 6.25
CA ALA A 81 0.17 -10.17 7.38
C ALA A 81 -1.31 -9.86 7.08
N VAL A 82 -1.58 -8.66 6.54
CA VAL A 82 -2.92 -8.23 6.15
C VAL A 82 -3.49 -9.10 5.02
N GLN A 83 -2.69 -9.48 4.02
CA GLN A 83 -3.11 -10.40 2.96
C GLN A 83 -3.52 -11.77 3.52
N LEU A 84 -2.79 -12.29 4.52
CA LEU A 84 -3.12 -13.53 5.24
C LEU A 84 -4.32 -13.38 6.18
N GLY A 85 -4.86 -12.17 6.34
CA GLY A 85 -6.03 -11.87 7.17
C GLY A 85 -5.69 -11.39 8.58
N LEU A 86 -4.42 -11.31 8.94
CA LEU A 86 -3.99 -10.85 10.25
C LEU A 86 -4.28 -9.35 10.44
N HIS A 87 -4.61 -8.97 11.67
CA HIS A 87 -4.92 -7.59 12.07
C HIS A 87 -4.61 -7.40 13.55
N ALA A 88 -4.40 -6.16 13.98
CA ALA A 88 -4.01 -5.79 15.34
C ALA A 88 -5.12 -6.00 16.39
N GLY A 89 -6.32 -6.43 15.99
CA GLY A 89 -7.32 -6.95 16.92
C GLY A 89 -6.97 -8.33 17.48
N LEU A 90 -6.06 -9.06 16.81
CA LEU A 90 -5.53 -10.33 17.29
C LEU A 90 -4.37 -10.07 18.27
N PRO A 91 -4.39 -10.64 19.49
CA PRO A 91 -3.36 -10.38 20.50
C PRO A 91 -1.92 -10.63 20.04
N GLN A 92 -1.69 -11.69 19.26
CA GLN A 92 -0.38 -12.05 18.73
C GLN A 92 0.15 -10.98 17.77
N VAL A 93 -0.74 -10.40 16.94
CA VAL A 93 -0.37 -9.33 16.00
C VAL A 93 -0.12 -8.03 16.76
N ALA A 94 -0.99 -7.70 17.71
CA ALA A 94 -0.85 -6.51 18.57
C ALA A 94 0.49 -6.52 19.32
N ALA A 95 0.89 -7.68 19.86
CA ALA A 95 2.18 -7.86 20.50
C ALA A 95 3.34 -7.67 19.50
N ALA A 96 3.27 -8.31 18.33
CA ALA A 96 4.33 -8.26 17.32
C ALA A 96 4.60 -6.83 16.82
N VAL A 97 3.55 -6.02 16.62
CA VAL A 97 3.70 -4.61 16.18
C VAL A 97 3.94 -3.62 17.32
N GLY A 98 3.94 -4.08 18.58
CA GLY A 98 4.01 -3.23 19.77
C GLY A 98 5.24 -2.33 19.81
N TYR A 99 6.37 -2.81 19.27
CA TYR A 99 7.58 -2.01 19.11
C TYR A 99 7.34 -0.74 18.26
N PHE A 100 6.67 -0.88 17.12
CA PHE A 100 6.42 0.23 16.19
C PHE A 100 5.38 1.19 16.74
N VAL A 101 4.34 0.68 17.42
CA VAL A 101 3.38 1.51 18.15
C VAL A 101 4.10 2.36 19.21
N ASN A 102 5.00 1.74 19.98
CA ASN A 102 5.77 2.45 20.99
C ASN A 102 6.71 3.51 20.37
N LYS A 103 7.30 3.22 19.21
CA LYS A 103 8.12 4.16 18.44
C LYS A 103 7.31 5.40 18.03
N VAL A 104 6.07 5.21 17.53
CA VAL A 104 5.19 6.32 17.14
C VAL A 104 4.80 7.17 18.35
N LYS A 105 4.46 6.55 19.49
CA LYS A 105 4.09 7.25 20.74
C LYS A 105 5.18 8.17 21.27
N HIS A 106 6.42 7.70 21.21
CA HIS A 106 7.58 8.40 21.77
C HIS A 106 8.37 9.18 20.71
N ALA A 107 7.85 9.29 19.49
CA ALA A 107 8.46 10.13 18.47
C ALA A 107 8.49 11.58 19.00
N PRO A 108 9.69 12.15 19.25
CA PRO A 108 9.83 13.42 19.95
C PRO A 108 9.14 14.58 19.20
N ASN A 109 8.86 14.40 17.92
CA ASN A 109 8.00 15.25 17.12
C ASN A 109 7.23 14.35 16.14
N GLY A 110 5.90 14.24 16.28
CA GLY A 110 5.09 13.76 15.15
C GLY A 110 5.42 14.62 13.91
N PRO A 111 5.34 14.09 12.68
CA PRO A 111 5.95 14.71 11.50
C PRO A 111 5.27 16.05 11.11
N TYR A 112 4.16 16.41 11.78
CA TYR A 112 3.40 17.65 11.63
C TYR A 112 3.85 18.79 12.55
N ARG A 113 4.55 18.49 13.66
CA ARG A 113 4.84 19.49 14.71
C ARG A 113 6.14 20.26 14.52
N ASN A 114 7.01 19.81 13.63
CA ASN A 114 8.22 20.55 13.25
C ASN A 114 8.28 20.66 11.73
N LYS A 115 7.77 21.77 11.19
CA LYS A 115 8.14 22.22 9.84
C LYS A 115 9.64 22.59 9.85
N TYR A 116 10.45 21.54 9.71
CA TYR A 116 11.88 21.45 9.36
C TYR A 116 12.95 21.79 10.40
N LYS A 117 13.66 20.75 10.84
CA LYS A 117 15.10 20.80 11.22
C LYS A 117 15.96 20.05 10.17
N GLY A 118 15.86 20.43 8.90
CA GLY A 118 16.72 19.90 7.82
C GLY A 118 16.53 18.41 7.46
N ILE A 119 17.54 17.84 6.79
CA ILE A 119 17.54 16.50 6.16
C ILE A 119 17.35 15.34 7.13
N TYR A 120 17.87 15.45 8.35
CA TYR A 120 17.68 14.39 9.34
C TYR A 120 16.20 14.21 9.67
N GLY A 121 15.42 15.30 9.65
CA GLY A 121 13.96 15.23 9.74
C GLY A 121 13.28 14.63 8.51
N PHE A 122 13.90 14.63 7.31
CA PHE A 122 13.30 14.05 6.10
C PHE A 122 13.12 12.55 6.22
N TYR A 123 14.22 11.83 6.49
CA TYR A 123 14.20 10.38 6.49
C TYR A 123 13.39 9.86 7.69
N GLU A 124 13.49 10.54 8.83
CA GLU A 124 12.64 10.28 9.99
C GLU A 124 11.15 10.45 9.65
N SER A 125 10.76 11.54 8.97
CA SER A 125 9.38 11.75 8.54
C SER A 125 8.93 10.70 7.52
N PHE A 126 9.76 10.31 6.56
CA PHE A 126 9.43 9.26 5.60
C PHE A 126 9.18 7.92 6.28
N ILE A 127 10.08 7.49 7.17
CA ILE A 127 9.89 6.27 7.95
C ILE A 127 8.67 6.37 8.86
N HIS A 128 8.40 7.54 9.43
CA HIS A 128 7.23 7.75 10.26
C HIS A 128 5.92 7.61 9.46
N ILE A 129 5.87 8.16 8.25
CA ILE A 129 4.74 8.02 7.32
C ILE A 129 4.51 6.55 6.97
N ILE A 130 5.58 5.81 6.62
CA ILE A 130 5.51 4.36 6.37
C ILE A 130 4.95 3.66 7.61
N THR A 131 5.53 3.92 8.78
CA THR A 131 5.15 3.25 10.03
C THR A 131 3.68 3.49 10.36
N CYS A 132 3.23 4.75 10.33
CA CYS A 132 1.85 5.10 10.70
C CYS A 132 0.85 4.51 9.71
N ASN A 133 1.05 4.68 8.40
CA ASN A 133 0.13 4.16 7.40
C ASN A 133 0.03 2.63 7.45
N LEU A 134 1.14 1.92 7.70
CA LEU A 134 1.14 0.46 7.83
C LEU A 134 0.50 -0.01 9.14
N LEU A 135 0.71 0.69 10.27
CA LEU A 135 0.02 0.39 11.51
C LEU A 135 -1.50 0.62 11.39
N VAL A 136 -1.91 1.69 10.70
CA VAL A 136 -3.32 1.92 10.36
C VAL A 136 -3.86 0.81 9.45
N LEU A 137 -3.08 0.39 8.44
CA LEU A 137 -3.48 -0.67 7.53
C LEU A 137 -3.78 -1.98 8.25
N ILE A 138 -2.93 -2.38 9.21
CA ILE A 138 -3.15 -3.59 10.03
C ILE A 138 -4.21 -3.39 11.11
N GLN A 139 -4.98 -2.28 11.05
CA GLN A 139 -6.07 -1.94 11.95
C GLN A 139 -5.64 -1.72 13.40
N CYS A 140 -4.45 -1.12 13.60
CA CYS A 140 -4.05 -0.63 14.91
C CYS A 140 -4.96 0.54 15.34
N THR A 141 -5.58 0.42 16.51
CA THR A 141 -6.52 1.41 17.06
C THR A 141 -5.89 2.35 18.07
N ASP A 142 -4.56 2.36 18.17
CA ASP A 142 -3.86 3.24 19.11
C ASP A 142 -4.03 4.72 18.72
N ASN A 143 -4.49 5.54 19.66
CA ASN A 143 -4.78 6.96 19.40
C ASN A 143 -3.57 7.72 18.84
N ALA A 144 -2.36 7.43 19.32
CA ALA A 144 -1.18 8.13 18.79
C ALA A 144 -0.94 7.78 17.32
N VAL A 145 -1.17 6.53 16.91
CA VAL A 145 -1.06 6.11 15.50
C VAL A 145 -2.13 6.81 14.66
N LEU A 146 -3.38 6.80 15.11
CA LEU A 146 -4.51 7.41 14.39
C LEU A 146 -4.35 8.93 14.27
N ASP A 147 -3.99 9.63 15.34
CA ASP A 147 -3.75 11.08 15.35
C ASP A 147 -2.63 11.45 14.37
N ASN A 148 -1.57 10.65 14.30
CA ASN A 148 -0.51 10.86 13.33
C ASN A 148 -1.01 10.63 11.89
N ALA A 149 -1.76 9.55 11.62
CA ALA A 149 -2.28 9.30 10.28
C ALA A 149 -3.26 10.40 9.82
N LEU A 150 -4.10 10.91 10.71
CA LEU A 150 -5.01 12.03 10.45
C LEU A 150 -4.23 13.34 10.20
N GLY A 151 -3.18 13.61 10.98
CA GLY A 151 -2.27 14.72 10.67
C GLY A 151 -1.65 14.61 9.28
N SER A 152 -1.31 13.40 8.84
CA SER A 152 -0.78 13.12 7.50
C SER A 152 -1.77 13.49 6.43
N LEU A 153 -3.02 13.11 6.64
CA LEU A 153 -4.11 13.45 5.75
C LEU A 153 -4.31 14.97 5.64
N GLU A 154 -4.14 15.75 6.71
CA GLU A 154 -4.22 17.22 6.64
C GLU A 154 -3.17 17.81 5.71
N GLU A 155 -1.91 17.39 5.82
CA GLU A 155 -0.83 17.91 4.98
C GLU A 155 -0.99 17.45 3.51
N LEU A 156 -1.38 16.18 3.29
CA LEU A 156 -1.71 15.67 1.96
C LEU A 156 -2.88 16.43 1.33
N TYR A 157 -3.92 16.70 2.12
CA TYR A 157 -5.06 17.49 1.68
C TYR A 157 -4.65 18.92 1.33
N ALA A 158 -3.82 19.56 2.16
CA ALA A 158 -3.32 20.90 1.90
C ALA A 158 -2.51 20.99 0.58
N PHE A 159 -1.67 19.98 0.30
CA PHE A 159 -0.92 19.89 -0.95
C PHE A 159 -1.85 19.66 -2.15
N THR A 160 -2.67 18.60 -2.11
CA THR A 160 -3.52 18.19 -3.24
C THR A 160 -4.64 19.18 -3.55
N SER A 161 -5.10 19.97 -2.57
CA SER A 161 -6.08 21.04 -2.77
C SER A 161 -5.54 22.21 -3.61
N LYS A 162 -4.21 22.31 -3.80
CA LYS A 162 -3.62 23.32 -4.69
C LYS A 162 -3.63 22.90 -6.16
N GLY A 163 -3.82 21.62 -6.46
CA GLY A 163 -3.83 21.11 -7.84
C GLY A 163 -2.53 21.35 -8.61
N GLN A 164 -1.39 21.43 -7.92
CA GLN A 164 -0.10 21.74 -8.55
C GLN A 164 0.60 20.47 -9.04
N TYR A 165 0.76 20.35 -10.35
CA TYR A 165 1.50 19.25 -11.01
C TYR A 165 2.91 19.63 -11.48
N ASP A 166 3.27 20.92 -11.40
CA ASP A 166 4.64 21.41 -11.66
C ASP A 166 5.55 21.07 -10.48
N ILE A 167 5.97 19.80 -10.43
CA ILE A 167 6.75 19.21 -9.35
C ILE A 167 8.26 19.29 -9.61
N TYR A 168 8.66 19.16 -10.89
CA TYR A 168 10.05 18.96 -11.26
C TYR A 168 10.69 20.21 -11.86
N LEU A 169 12.00 20.32 -11.65
CA LEU A 169 12.83 21.32 -12.31
C LEU A 169 12.86 21.07 -13.83
N SER A 170 12.84 22.16 -14.59
CA SER A 170 13.16 22.12 -16.01
C SER A 170 14.62 21.75 -16.25
N ASN A 171 14.99 21.40 -17.48
CA ASN A 171 16.38 21.14 -17.84
C ASN A 171 17.30 22.34 -17.57
N GLU A 172 16.80 23.56 -17.79
CA GLU A 172 17.53 24.81 -17.52
C GLU A 172 17.75 25.04 -16.03
N GLU A 173 16.76 24.73 -15.20
CA GLU A 173 16.88 24.82 -13.75
C GLU A 173 17.82 23.74 -13.20
N LYS A 174 17.72 22.53 -13.72
CA LYS A 174 18.59 21.40 -13.37
C LYS A 174 20.06 21.65 -13.72
N ALA A 175 20.33 22.34 -14.84
CA ALA A 175 21.69 22.71 -15.25
C ALA A 175 22.40 23.65 -14.24
N LYS A 176 21.64 24.35 -13.39
CA LYS A 176 22.19 25.24 -12.34
C LYS A 176 22.61 24.48 -11.08
N LEU A 177 22.21 23.21 -10.92
CA LEU A 177 22.57 22.40 -9.76
C LEU A 177 24.04 21.95 -9.86
N LYS A 178 24.74 21.90 -8.73
CA LYS A 178 26.18 21.58 -8.67
C LYS A 178 26.43 20.25 -7.97
N GLY A 179 27.31 19.43 -8.55
CA GLY A 179 27.76 18.19 -7.90
C GLY A 179 26.72 17.07 -7.92
N ILE A 180 25.84 17.04 -8.92
CA ILE A 180 24.89 15.94 -9.12
C ILE A 180 25.67 14.61 -9.31
N PRO A 181 25.43 13.59 -8.47
CA PRO A 181 25.97 12.25 -8.68
C PRO A 181 25.58 11.68 -10.04
N THR A 182 26.50 10.96 -10.69
CA THR A 182 26.28 10.38 -12.03
C THR A 182 25.01 9.54 -12.12
N ILE A 183 24.70 8.77 -11.09
CA ILE A 183 23.49 7.93 -11.00
C ILE A 183 22.17 8.70 -11.05
N TRP A 184 22.20 10.01 -10.80
CA TRP A 184 21.02 10.88 -10.75
C TRP A 184 20.93 11.84 -11.93
N LYS A 185 21.91 11.84 -12.85
CA LYS A 185 21.94 12.79 -13.97
C LYS A 185 20.71 12.75 -14.84
N ASP A 186 20.09 11.59 -15.02
CA ASP A 186 18.89 11.45 -15.87
C ASP A 186 17.59 11.34 -15.05
N LYS A 187 17.67 11.56 -13.73
CA LYS A 187 16.51 11.50 -12.85
C LYS A 187 15.79 12.85 -12.77
N PRO A 188 14.48 12.86 -12.51
CA PRO A 188 13.72 14.09 -12.30
C PRO A 188 14.08 14.71 -10.93
N PHE A 189 14.23 16.03 -10.89
CA PHE A 189 14.59 16.75 -9.65
C PHE A 189 13.39 17.56 -9.15
N ILE A 190 13.02 17.39 -7.88
CA ILE A 190 11.89 18.08 -7.27
C ILE A 190 12.26 19.53 -6.98
N ARG A 191 11.32 20.46 -7.24
CA ARG A 191 11.47 21.87 -6.87
C ARG A 191 11.68 22.03 -5.36
N ARG A 192 12.79 22.68 -4.98
CA ARG A 192 13.09 22.95 -3.55
C ARG A 192 12.00 23.75 -2.85
N SER A 193 11.30 24.64 -3.56
CA SER A 193 10.20 25.43 -3.01
C SER A 193 9.02 24.57 -2.57
N LEU A 194 8.70 23.52 -3.34
CA LEU A 194 7.67 22.55 -2.94
C LEU A 194 8.07 21.79 -1.69
N PHE A 195 9.32 21.34 -1.64
CA PHE A 195 9.85 20.67 -0.46
C PHE A 195 9.90 21.62 0.75
N ALA A 196 10.20 22.91 0.57
CA ALA A 196 10.16 23.88 1.66
C ALA A 196 8.73 24.15 2.16
N ALA A 197 7.75 24.16 1.26
CA ALA A 197 6.35 24.43 1.60
C ALA A 197 5.63 23.22 2.24
N TYR A 198 5.86 22.02 1.71
CA TYR A 198 5.09 20.80 2.03
C TYR A 198 5.97 19.62 2.48
N GLY A 199 7.29 19.70 2.29
CA GLY A 199 8.23 18.69 2.76
C GLY A 199 8.09 17.39 2.05
N VAL A 200 7.80 16.36 2.84
CA VAL A 200 7.59 14.99 2.38
C VAL A 200 6.12 14.67 2.17
N PHE A 201 5.22 15.63 2.43
CA PHE A 201 3.77 15.43 2.34
C PHE A 201 3.27 15.66 0.92
N TRP A 202 3.79 14.82 0.03
CA TRP A 202 3.21 14.51 -1.26
C TRP A 202 2.64 13.09 -1.21
N PRO A 203 1.59 12.76 -1.98
CA PRO A 203 1.03 11.42 -1.92
C PRO A 203 2.05 10.35 -2.30
N MET A 204 2.18 9.32 -1.46
CA MET A 204 2.97 8.12 -1.72
C MET A 204 2.07 6.88 -1.71
N ILE A 205 2.57 5.76 -2.24
CA ILE A 205 1.81 4.49 -2.21
C ILE A 205 1.37 4.08 -0.80
N TYR A 206 2.19 4.37 0.21
CA TYR A 206 1.87 4.04 1.60
C TYR A 206 0.65 4.82 2.10
N ASP A 207 0.47 6.06 1.64
CA ASP A 207 -0.72 6.85 1.97
C ASP A 207 -1.97 6.23 1.33
N ILE A 208 -1.90 5.81 0.06
CA ILE A 208 -3.00 5.09 -0.61
C ILE A 208 -3.41 3.85 0.18
N VAL A 209 -2.44 3.12 0.73
CA VAL A 209 -2.69 1.90 1.49
C VAL A 209 -3.30 2.24 2.87
N GLY A 210 -2.70 3.15 3.63
CA GLY A 210 -3.12 3.50 4.98
C GLY A 210 -4.46 4.26 5.03
N LEU A 211 -4.68 5.23 4.14
CA LEU A 211 -5.94 5.98 4.03
C LEU A 211 -7.14 5.05 3.76
N SER A 212 -6.89 3.86 3.23
CA SER A 212 -7.96 2.94 2.84
C SER A 212 -8.71 2.39 4.05
N VAL A 213 -8.07 2.32 5.21
CA VAL A 213 -8.70 1.93 6.48
C VAL A 213 -9.37 3.12 7.15
N LEU A 214 -8.80 4.33 7.04
CA LEU A 214 -9.47 5.55 7.54
C LEU A 214 -10.80 5.79 6.81
N TYR A 215 -10.84 5.53 5.49
CA TYR A 215 -12.06 5.62 4.68
C TYR A 215 -13.14 4.59 5.07
N ASP A 216 -12.76 3.48 5.71
CA ASP A 216 -13.70 2.48 6.20
C ASP A 216 -14.44 2.96 7.47
N GLN A 217 -13.95 4.00 8.15
CA GLN A 217 -14.57 4.58 9.35
C GLN A 217 -15.80 5.48 9.06
N LYS A 218 -16.06 5.82 7.79
CA LYS A 218 -17.22 6.61 7.34
C LYS A 218 -17.36 7.97 8.04
N ASN A 219 -16.23 8.61 8.29
CA ASN A 219 -16.20 9.98 8.80
C ASN A 219 -16.23 10.95 7.62
N SER A 220 -17.31 11.73 7.49
CA SER A 220 -17.54 12.58 6.32
C SER A 220 -16.43 13.59 6.03
N GLU A 221 -15.81 14.16 7.06
CA GLU A 221 -14.73 15.14 6.88
C GLU A 221 -13.41 14.46 6.46
N VAL A 222 -13.11 13.30 7.05
CA VAL A 222 -11.97 12.46 6.65
C VAL A 222 -12.15 11.96 5.22
N ASP A 223 -13.33 11.44 4.90
CA ASP A 223 -13.68 10.93 3.57
C ASP A 223 -13.57 12.03 2.52
N ARG A 224 -14.00 13.26 2.83
CA ARG A 224 -13.86 14.42 1.93
C ARG A 224 -12.40 14.71 1.59
N LYS A 225 -11.51 14.69 2.58
CA LYS A 225 -10.07 14.92 2.38
C LYS A 225 -9.41 13.80 1.60
N ILE A 226 -9.73 12.55 1.93
CA ILE A 226 -9.23 11.37 1.21
C ILE A 226 -9.69 11.44 -0.25
N ASN A 227 -10.97 11.76 -0.50
CA ASN A 227 -11.49 11.89 -1.86
C ASN A 227 -10.78 12.98 -2.66
N GLN A 228 -10.40 14.12 -2.04
CA GLN A 228 -9.57 15.13 -2.70
C GLN A 228 -8.20 14.56 -3.09
N VAL A 229 -7.53 13.86 -2.18
CA VAL A 229 -6.20 13.27 -2.44
C VAL A 229 -6.28 12.25 -3.59
N ILE A 230 -7.25 11.33 -3.53
CA ILE A 230 -7.42 10.30 -4.56
C ILE A 230 -7.86 10.91 -5.89
N SER A 231 -8.71 11.94 -5.89
CA SER A 231 -9.11 12.62 -7.13
C SER A 231 -7.94 13.35 -7.79
N TYR A 232 -7.04 13.95 -7.02
CA TYR A 232 -5.80 14.56 -7.54
C TYR A 232 -4.92 13.53 -8.25
N LEU A 233 -4.79 12.33 -7.69
CA LEU A 233 -4.03 11.22 -8.29
C LEU A 233 -4.72 10.64 -9.54
N SER A 234 -6.05 10.66 -9.57
CA SER A 234 -6.89 10.03 -10.60
C SER A 234 -7.05 10.90 -11.86
N THR A 235 -5.98 11.50 -12.37
CA THR A 235 -6.04 12.38 -13.55
C THR A 235 -4.97 12.07 -14.58
N ASP A 236 -5.30 12.24 -15.85
CA ASP A 236 -4.31 12.18 -16.94
C ASP A 236 -3.16 13.16 -16.71
N VAL A 237 -3.47 14.36 -16.18
CA VAL A 237 -2.44 15.36 -15.88
C VAL A 237 -1.43 14.79 -14.89
N PHE A 238 -1.87 14.19 -13.77
CA PHE A 238 -0.96 13.53 -12.83
C PHE A 238 -0.12 12.46 -13.52
N HIS A 239 -0.78 11.58 -14.27
CA HIS A 239 -0.13 10.42 -14.87
C HIS A 239 0.82 10.73 -16.03
N CYS A 240 0.61 11.85 -16.73
CA CYS A 240 1.46 12.29 -17.83
C CYS A 240 2.58 13.24 -17.38
N THR A 241 2.40 13.96 -16.27
CA THR A 241 3.39 14.96 -15.80
C THR A 241 4.27 14.44 -14.68
N VAL A 242 3.74 13.59 -13.81
CA VAL A 242 4.49 13.06 -12.68
C VAL A 242 5.32 11.86 -13.14
N ALA A 243 6.64 11.96 -13.02
CA ALA A 243 7.57 10.90 -13.35
C ALA A 243 7.38 9.67 -12.44
N ASP A 244 7.67 8.49 -12.99
CA ASP A 244 7.57 7.22 -12.28
C ASP A 244 8.67 7.08 -11.22
N GLY A 245 8.33 6.43 -10.11
CA GLY A 245 9.28 6.10 -9.05
C GLY A 245 9.56 7.27 -8.10
N TYR A 246 10.83 7.68 -8.05
CA TYR A 246 11.33 8.69 -7.11
C TYR A 246 11.66 9.99 -7.81
N GLY A 247 11.51 11.10 -7.08
CA GLY A 247 12.15 12.36 -7.42
C GLY A 247 13.44 12.57 -6.62
N ILE A 248 14.36 13.38 -7.15
CA ILE A 248 15.58 13.77 -6.45
C ILE A 248 15.40 15.18 -5.86
N VAL A 249 15.55 15.33 -4.55
CA VAL A 249 15.58 16.66 -3.91
C VAL A 249 17.01 17.06 -3.60
N GLU A 250 17.36 18.32 -3.88
CA GLU A 250 18.59 18.90 -3.35
C GLU A 250 18.29 19.55 -2.00
N SER A 251 18.87 18.99 -0.95
CA SER A 251 18.57 19.38 0.42
C SER A 251 19.51 20.44 0.98
N SER A 252 20.73 20.49 0.45
CA SER A 252 21.67 21.61 0.59
C SER A 252 22.59 21.60 -0.64
N GLU A 253 23.40 22.64 -0.84
CA GLU A 253 24.35 22.66 -1.97
C GLU A 253 25.14 21.34 -2.07
N LYS A 254 25.06 20.68 -3.22
CA LYS A 254 25.73 19.39 -3.54
C LYS A 254 25.25 18.18 -2.72
N LYS A 255 24.16 18.28 -1.95
CA LYS A 255 23.56 17.14 -1.23
C LYS A 255 22.19 16.83 -1.80
N TYR A 256 22.02 15.61 -2.27
CA TYR A 256 20.77 15.17 -2.87
C TYR A 256 20.29 13.86 -2.28
N HIS A 257 18.98 13.66 -2.32
CA HIS A 257 18.31 12.47 -1.79
C HIS A 257 17.22 12.03 -2.76
N ALA A 258 17.06 10.71 -2.90
CA ALA A 258 15.87 10.15 -3.51
C ALA A 258 14.71 10.25 -2.53
N VAL A 259 13.56 10.72 -3.02
CA VAL A 259 12.35 10.94 -2.25
C VAL A 259 11.18 10.29 -2.95
N GLY A 260 10.26 9.74 -2.15
CA GLY A 260 8.94 9.30 -2.57
C GLY A 260 8.83 7.81 -2.77
N TRP A 261 7.62 7.39 -3.11
CA TRP A 261 7.36 6.11 -3.72
C TRP A 261 6.11 6.23 -4.57
N ASP A 262 6.16 5.71 -5.78
CA ASP A 262 5.22 5.97 -6.86
C ASP A 262 3.75 5.65 -6.49
N PRO A 263 2.87 6.67 -6.41
CA PRO A 263 1.44 6.48 -6.21
C PRO A 263 0.67 6.32 -7.54
N LYS A 264 1.34 6.31 -8.70
CA LYS A 264 0.67 6.20 -10.00
C LYS A 264 0.03 4.82 -10.16
N TYR A 265 -1.19 4.84 -10.65
CA TYR A 265 -1.95 3.65 -11.00
C TYR A 265 -1.24 2.93 -12.16
N PRO A 266 -0.86 1.65 -11.97
CA PRO A 266 -0.26 0.84 -13.01
C PRO A 266 -1.19 0.74 -14.23
N GLY A 267 -0.67 1.01 -15.42
CA GLY A 267 -1.44 0.91 -16.66
C GLY A 267 -2.52 1.98 -16.84
N TRP A 268 -2.42 3.15 -16.19
CA TRP A 268 -3.42 4.23 -16.31
C TRP A 268 -3.89 4.54 -17.75
N LEU A 269 -2.94 4.60 -18.69
CA LEU A 269 -3.22 4.89 -20.11
C LEU A 269 -3.47 3.63 -20.95
N ASP A 270 -3.08 2.45 -20.47
CA ASP A 270 -3.19 1.18 -21.19
C ASP A 270 -3.14 0.00 -20.21
N VAL A 271 -4.30 -0.32 -19.64
CA VAL A 271 -4.43 -1.43 -18.67
C VAL A 271 -4.08 -2.76 -19.32
N LYS A 272 -4.54 -2.98 -20.56
CA LYS A 272 -4.32 -4.23 -21.29
C LYS A 272 -2.84 -4.46 -21.54
N GLY A 273 -2.15 -3.50 -22.16
CA GLY A 273 -0.72 -3.59 -22.42
C GLY A 273 0.10 -3.72 -21.14
N TYR A 274 -0.32 -3.05 -20.06
CA TYR A 274 0.33 -3.22 -18.77
C TYR A 274 0.17 -4.64 -18.20
N MET A 275 -1.02 -5.24 -18.30
CA MET A 275 -1.29 -6.58 -17.78
C MET A 275 -0.64 -7.70 -18.60
N GLU A 276 -0.36 -7.43 -19.89
CA GLU A 276 0.41 -8.31 -20.76
C GLU A 276 1.93 -8.23 -20.48
N SER A 277 2.37 -7.25 -19.67
CA SER A 277 3.75 -7.14 -19.18
C SER A 277 4.01 -8.05 -17.96
N ASP A 278 5.28 -8.21 -17.57
CA ASP A 278 5.68 -8.99 -16.38
C ASP A 278 5.26 -8.36 -15.04
N ASN A 279 4.57 -7.20 -15.01
CA ASN A 279 4.24 -6.45 -13.80
C ASN A 279 2.74 -6.40 -13.42
N ALA A 280 1.92 -7.31 -13.96
CA ALA A 280 0.54 -7.50 -13.51
C ALA A 280 0.37 -7.65 -11.97
N PRO A 281 1.29 -8.27 -11.20
CA PRO A 281 1.22 -8.30 -9.75
C PRO A 281 1.09 -6.92 -9.08
N LYS A 282 1.82 -5.91 -9.58
CA LYS A 282 1.73 -4.53 -9.06
C LYS A 282 0.35 -3.96 -9.32
N LEU A 283 -0.21 -4.21 -10.50
CA LEU A 283 -1.55 -3.75 -10.83
C LEU A 283 -2.61 -4.41 -9.93
N LEU A 284 -2.52 -5.72 -9.66
CA LEU A 284 -3.42 -6.42 -8.74
C LEU A 284 -3.35 -5.83 -7.32
N PHE A 285 -2.13 -5.55 -6.85
CA PHE A 285 -1.92 -4.87 -5.56
C PHE A 285 -2.63 -3.52 -5.52
N PHE A 286 -2.40 -2.66 -6.52
CA PHE A 286 -3.03 -1.34 -6.60
C PHE A 286 -4.55 -1.44 -6.68
N ALA A 287 -5.08 -2.36 -7.49
CA ALA A 287 -6.51 -2.57 -7.64
C ALA A 287 -7.22 -2.81 -6.30
N LEU A 288 -6.64 -3.66 -5.43
CA LEU A 288 -7.20 -3.95 -4.11
C LEU A 288 -7.41 -2.69 -3.27
N TYR A 289 -6.41 -1.81 -3.21
CA TYR A 289 -6.49 -0.59 -2.40
C TYR A 289 -7.29 0.51 -3.08
N MET A 290 -7.07 0.72 -4.38
CA MET A 290 -7.77 1.75 -5.14
C MET A 290 -9.27 1.50 -5.22
N SER A 291 -9.69 0.23 -5.27
CA SER A 291 -11.10 -0.14 -5.32
C SER A 291 -11.89 0.36 -4.11
N LYS A 292 -11.26 0.66 -2.97
CA LYS A 292 -11.95 1.18 -1.77
C LYS A 292 -12.44 2.62 -1.93
N TYR A 293 -11.86 3.40 -2.84
CA TYR A 293 -12.17 4.82 -3.01
C TYR A 293 -13.19 5.05 -4.13
N PRO A 294 -14.35 5.67 -3.86
CA PRO A 294 -15.35 5.95 -4.88
C PRO A 294 -14.83 6.82 -6.04
N SER A 295 -13.93 7.77 -5.77
CA SER A 295 -13.33 8.61 -6.81
C SER A 295 -12.49 7.80 -7.80
N ALA A 296 -11.71 6.84 -7.32
CA ALA A 296 -10.95 5.92 -8.17
C ALA A 296 -11.85 4.96 -8.95
N ARG A 297 -12.91 4.43 -8.32
CA ARG A 297 -13.85 3.52 -8.99
C ARG A 297 -14.60 4.14 -10.18
N LYS A 298 -14.72 5.48 -10.22
CA LYS A 298 -15.37 6.23 -11.30
C LYS A 298 -14.44 6.49 -12.49
N THR A 299 -13.16 6.14 -12.40
CA THR A 299 -12.18 6.37 -13.47
C THR A 299 -12.35 5.36 -14.60
N GLY A 300 -11.94 5.75 -15.82
CA GLY A 300 -11.84 4.82 -16.96
C GLY A 300 -10.90 3.65 -16.66
N TRP A 301 -9.76 3.92 -16.03
CA TRP A 301 -8.79 2.91 -15.59
C TRP A 301 -9.44 1.77 -14.79
N PHE A 302 -10.30 2.08 -13.82
CA PHE A 302 -10.94 1.04 -13.01
C PHE A 302 -11.97 0.23 -13.80
N GLY A 303 -12.72 0.89 -14.70
CA GLY A 303 -13.65 0.21 -15.61
C GLY A 303 -12.94 -0.74 -16.56
N ASP A 304 -11.89 -0.28 -17.23
CA ASP A 304 -11.07 -1.08 -18.15
C ASP A 304 -10.41 -2.26 -17.41
N LEU A 305 -9.97 -2.04 -16.18
CA LEU A 305 -9.43 -3.08 -15.33
C LEU A 305 -10.43 -4.19 -15.04
N LEU A 306 -11.64 -3.84 -14.58
CA LEU A 306 -12.67 -4.84 -14.29
C LEU A 306 -13.06 -5.61 -15.55
N ALA A 307 -13.26 -4.91 -16.67
CA ALA A 307 -13.57 -5.54 -17.96
C ALA A 307 -12.46 -6.51 -18.40
N TYR A 308 -11.19 -6.14 -18.21
CA TYR A 308 -10.07 -7.01 -18.52
C TYR A 308 -10.02 -8.24 -17.60
N MET A 309 -10.24 -8.07 -16.30
CA MET A 309 -10.28 -9.18 -15.35
C MET A 309 -11.45 -10.15 -15.60
N ASP A 310 -12.60 -9.64 -16.06
CA ASP A 310 -13.77 -10.45 -16.40
C ASP A 310 -13.53 -11.40 -17.59
N SER A 311 -12.54 -11.12 -18.43
CA SER A 311 -12.11 -12.07 -19.48
C SER A 311 -11.54 -13.38 -18.93
N TYR A 312 -11.16 -13.43 -17.65
CA TYR A 312 -10.66 -14.62 -16.96
C TYR A 312 -11.74 -15.37 -16.17
N LYS A 313 -12.99 -14.96 -16.27
CA LYS A 313 -14.12 -15.64 -15.65
C LYS A 313 -14.35 -16.99 -16.31
N THR A 314 -14.48 -18.05 -15.52
CA THR A 314 -14.75 -19.41 -15.99
C THR A 314 -16.25 -19.64 -16.18
N ASN A 315 -16.59 -20.75 -16.85
CA ASN A 315 -17.98 -21.19 -16.98
C ASN A 315 -18.66 -21.51 -15.63
N ASN A 316 -17.88 -21.73 -14.57
CA ASN A 316 -18.38 -21.99 -13.22
C ASN A 316 -18.65 -20.70 -12.42
N GLY A 317 -18.34 -19.53 -12.99
CA GLY A 317 -18.46 -18.23 -12.32
C GLY A 317 -17.27 -17.86 -11.44
N THR A 318 -16.28 -18.73 -11.30
CA THR A 318 -14.97 -18.48 -10.68
C THR A 318 -14.04 -17.75 -11.66
N TYR A 319 -12.82 -17.42 -11.22
CA TYR A 319 -11.83 -16.74 -12.04
C TYR A 319 -10.52 -17.52 -12.09
N LEU A 320 -9.80 -17.44 -13.21
CA LEU A 320 -8.53 -18.15 -13.40
C LEU A 320 -7.48 -17.25 -14.07
N PHE A 321 -6.72 -16.52 -13.26
CA PHE A 321 -5.64 -15.67 -13.76
C PHE A 321 -4.42 -16.46 -14.25
N PRO A 322 -3.58 -15.85 -15.11
CA PRO A 322 -2.30 -16.40 -15.49
C PRO A 322 -1.40 -16.67 -14.27
N ALA A 323 -0.67 -17.77 -14.28
CA ALA A 323 0.19 -18.16 -13.14
C ALA A 323 1.25 -17.10 -12.80
N HIS A 324 1.73 -16.36 -13.80
CA HIS A 324 2.77 -15.37 -13.60
C HIS A 324 2.30 -14.11 -12.86
N TRP A 325 0.99 -13.85 -12.83
CA TRP A 325 0.39 -12.76 -12.04
C TRP A 325 0.32 -13.07 -10.56
N LEU A 326 0.44 -14.33 -10.16
CA LEU A 326 0.32 -14.79 -8.77
C LEU A 326 1.66 -15.37 -8.27
N LYS A 327 2.78 -14.87 -8.79
CA LYS A 327 4.12 -15.30 -8.34
C LYS A 327 4.39 -14.76 -6.93
N GLU A 328 4.79 -15.65 -6.02
CA GLU A 328 5.36 -15.22 -4.75
C GLU A 328 6.86 -14.99 -4.95
N LYS A 329 7.31 -13.76 -4.72
CA LYS A 329 8.71 -13.35 -4.79
C LYS A 329 9.04 -12.44 -3.63
N GLN A 330 10.30 -12.48 -3.22
CA GLN A 330 10.86 -11.50 -2.30
C GLN A 330 11.05 -10.16 -3.01
N GLY A 331 10.68 -9.07 -2.34
CA GLY A 331 10.87 -7.71 -2.80
C GLY A 331 9.89 -6.76 -2.14
N TYR A 332 9.78 -5.55 -2.67
CA TYR A 332 8.83 -4.56 -2.19
C TYR A 332 7.39 -5.01 -2.44
N ALA A 333 6.60 -5.23 -1.40
CA ALA A 333 5.20 -5.64 -1.52
C ALA A 333 4.35 -4.64 -2.33
N VAL A 334 4.64 -3.35 -2.19
CA VAL A 334 4.03 -2.26 -2.98
C VAL A 334 4.34 -2.30 -4.50
N GLN A 335 5.30 -3.14 -4.92
CA GLN A 335 5.60 -3.44 -6.33
C GLN A 335 4.98 -4.76 -6.78
N GLY A 336 4.00 -5.30 -6.05
CA GLY A 336 3.36 -6.57 -6.40
C GLY A 336 4.15 -7.81 -5.97
N ASN A 337 5.12 -7.66 -5.06
CA ASN A 337 5.72 -8.83 -4.39
C ASN A 337 4.81 -9.30 -3.25
N HIS A 338 5.02 -10.53 -2.80
CA HIS A 338 4.28 -11.15 -1.68
C HIS A 338 2.75 -11.28 -1.84
N ILE A 339 2.21 -11.15 -3.06
CA ILE A 339 0.76 -11.03 -3.32
C ILE A 339 -0.09 -12.29 -3.09
N SER A 340 0.51 -13.44 -2.79
CA SER A 340 -0.27 -14.66 -2.46
C SER A 340 -1.07 -14.50 -1.16
N PHE A 341 -2.25 -15.11 -1.10
CA PHE A 341 -3.07 -15.16 0.11
C PHE A 341 -2.76 -16.37 0.99
N GLY A 342 -1.67 -17.10 0.73
CA GLY A 342 -1.25 -18.24 1.55
C GLY A 342 -1.91 -19.56 1.18
N GLU A 343 -2.49 -19.66 -0.02
CA GLU A 343 -3.05 -20.91 -0.53
C GLU A 343 -1.94 -21.94 -0.81
N ASN A 344 -2.20 -23.22 -0.53
CA ASN A 344 -1.28 -24.29 -0.83
C ASN A 344 -1.11 -24.49 -2.35
N ARG A 345 0.02 -24.04 -2.89
CA ARG A 345 0.39 -24.15 -4.31
C ARG A 345 0.51 -25.58 -4.85
N LYS A 346 0.46 -26.61 -3.98
CA LYS A 346 0.38 -28.03 -4.41
C LYS A 346 -1.03 -28.44 -4.85
N LYS A 347 -2.08 -27.71 -4.45
CA LYS A 347 -3.45 -27.98 -4.88
C LYS A 347 -3.62 -27.65 -6.36
N LYS A 348 -4.28 -28.51 -7.15
CA LYS A 348 -4.44 -28.29 -8.60
C LYS A 348 -5.20 -26.99 -8.94
N ASN A 349 -6.10 -26.56 -8.06
CA ASN A 349 -6.96 -25.38 -8.23
C ASN A 349 -6.49 -24.13 -7.45
N TRP A 350 -5.25 -24.09 -6.92
CA TRP A 350 -4.77 -22.95 -6.10
C TRP A 350 -4.91 -21.61 -6.82
N ARG A 351 -4.65 -21.57 -8.14
CA ARG A 351 -4.77 -20.35 -8.95
C ARG A 351 -6.20 -19.88 -9.03
N GLU A 352 -7.14 -20.80 -9.23
CA GLU A 352 -8.56 -20.46 -9.34
C GLU A 352 -9.07 -19.92 -8.01
N ILE A 353 -8.61 -20.48 -6.90
CA ILE A 353 -8.91 -20.02 -5.54
C ILE A 353 -8.42 -18.57 -5.34
N GLU A 354 -7.12 -18.30 -5.53
CA GLU A 354 -6.58 -16.95 -5.32
C GLU A 354 -7.17 -15.93 -6.30
N SER A 355 -7.32 -16.28 -7.58
CA SER A 355 -7.90 -15.39 -8.59
C SER A 355 -9.36 -15.02 -8.24
N THR A 356 -10.17 -16.02 -7.86
CA THR A 356 -11.56 -15.80 -7.47
C THR A 356 -11.63 -14.92 -6.22
N PHE A 357 -10.77 -15.17 -5.24
CA PHE A 357 -10.74 -14.35 -4.03
C PHE A 357 -10.32 -12.90 -4.30
N TYR A 358 -9.35 -12.67 -5.18
CA TYR A 358 -8.99 -11.33 -5.67
C TYR A 358 -10.22 -10.57 -6.19
N ILE A 359 -11.01 -11.20 -7.06
CA ILE A 359 -12.21 -10.57 -7.62
C ILE A 359 -13.27 -10.30 -6.56
N GLN A 360 -13.49 -11.23 -5.62
CA GLN A 360 -14.45 -10.99 -4.54
C GLN A 360 -14.04 -9.78 -3.67
N LEU A 361 -12.74 -9.59 -3.42
CA LEU A 361 -12.24 -8.40 -2.71
C LEU A 361 -12.50 -7.10 -3.48
N LEU A 362 -12.37 -7.12 -4.82
CA LEU A 362 -12.69 -5.95 -5.64
C LEU A 362 -14.20 -5.68 -5.67
N HIS A 363 -15.00 -6.71 -5.90
CA HIS A 363 -16.46 -6.63 -5.99
C HIS A 363 -17.14 -6.23 -4.68
N ARG A 364 -16.52 -6.49 -3.52
CA ARG A 364 -16.98 -6.00 -2.23
C ARG A 364 -17.09 -4.48 -2.20
N ASN A 365 -16.22 -3.77 -2.91
CA ASN A 365 -16.15 -2.32 -2.86
C ASN A 365 -17.01 -1.62 -3.93
N ILE A 366 -17.66 -2.39 -4.80
CA ILE A 366 -18.59 -1.93 -5.85
C ILE A 366 -20.02 -2.14 -5.35
#